data_AF-A0A382T154-F1
#
_entry.id   AF-A0A382T154-F1
#
_cell.length_a   1.000
_cell.length_b   1.000
_cell.length_c   1.000
_cell.angle_alpha   90.00
_cell.angle_beta   90.00
_cell.angle_gamma   90.00
#
_symmetry.space_group_name_H-M   'P 1'
#
loop_
_entity.id
_entity.type
_entity.pdbx_description
1 polymer ?
#
loop_
_entity_poly.entity_id
_entity_poly.type
_entity_poly.pdbx_seq_one_letter_code
_entity_poly.pdbx_strand_id
1 'polypeptide(L)' 'KDESMMKALMSRGIGAIAQPAERVAESIIYALQQDPGVSVNEIVIRPTAQDA' A
#
# COMPACT_ATOMS: atom_id res chain seq x y z
N LYS A 1 18.11 -11.04 -6.08
CA LYS A 1 17.04 -11.03 -7.12
C LYS A 1 16.16 -9.77 -7.01
N ASP A 2 16.12 -9.14 -5.84
CA ASP A 2 15.27 -7.95 -5.59
C ASP A 2 15.79 -6.66 -6.18
N GLU A 3 17.11 -6.42 -6.22
CA GLU A 3 17.65 -5.15 -6.73
C GLU A 3 17.38 -4.92 -8.22
N SER A 4 17.48 -5.95 -9.06
CA SER A 4 17.16 -5.83 -10.49
C SER A 4 15.68 -5.57 -10.72
N MET A 5 14.82 -6.10 -9.84
CA MET A 5 13.37 -5.92 -9.89
C MET A 5 12.99 -4.53 -9.41
N MET A 6 13.56 -4.08 -8.28
CA MET A 6 13.42 -2.72 -7.75
C MET A 6 13.88 -1.67 -8.76
N LYS A 7 15.02 -1.90 -9.42
CA LYS A 7 15.57 -1.00 -10.45
C LYS A 7 14.69 -0.95 -11.70
N ALA A 8 14.08 -2.08 -12.10
CA ALA A 8 13.13 -2.15 -13.19
C ALA A 8 11.76 -1.51 -12.85
N LEU A 9 11.35 -1.55 -11.58
CA LEU A 9 10.16 -0.85 -11.10
C LEU A 9 10.40 0.67 -11.05
N MET A 10 11.54 1.09 -10.51
CA MET A 10 11.97 2.50 -10.49
C MET A 10 12.07 3.10 -11.90
N SER A 11 12.63 2.37 -12.87
CA SER A 11 12.73 2.84 -14.27
C SER A 11 11.40 2.96 -14.99
N ARG A 12 10.33 2.33 -14.48
CA ARG A 12 8.96 2.41 -15.00
C ARG A 12 8.14 3.53 -14.35
N GLY A 13 8.79 4.42 -13.58
CA GLY A 13 8.10 5.53 -12.90
C GLY A 13 7.31 5.11 -11.67
N ILE A 14 7.44 3.85 -11.23
CA ILE A 14 6.71 3.33 -10.07
C ILE A 14 7.11 4.06 -8.80
N GLY A 15 8.30 4.67 -8.71
CA GLY A 15 8.64 5.53 -7.57
C GLY A 15 7.68 6.71 -7.33
N ALA A 16 6.98 7.19 -8.37
CA ALA A 16 5.97 8.27 -8.25
C ALA A 16 4.58 7.76 -7.84
N ILE A 17 4.32 6.45 -8.01
CA ILE A 17 3.05 5.77 -7.68
C ILE A 17 3.19 4.96 -6.37
N ALA A 18 4.41 4.50 -6.09
CA ALA A 18 4.76 3.70 -4.94
C ALA A 18 4.56 4.51 -3.67
N GLN A 19 4.15 3.80 -2.64
CA GLN A 19 3.84 4.41 -1.36
C GLN A 19 4.64 3.80 -0.24
N PRO A 20 4.83 4.56 0.84
CA PRO A 20 5.51 4.06 2.01
C PRO A 20 4.81 2.79 2.51
N ALA A 21 5.60 1.79 2.92
CA ALA A 21 5.07 0.54 3.47
C ALA A 21 4.24 0.78 4.75
N GLU A 22 4.56 1.86 5.45
CA GLU A 22 3.87 2.39 6.62
C GLU A 22 2.36 2.59 6.34
N ARG A 23 1.98 3.02 5.14
CA ARG A 23 0.57 3.21 4.78
C ARG A 23 -0.24 1.90 4.82
N VAL A 24 0.40 0.78 4.45
CA VAL A 24 -0.22 -0.55 4.56
C VAL A 24 -0.30 -0.96 6.03
N ALA A 25 0.75 -0.72 6.82
CA ALA A 25 0.77 -1.02 8.24
C ALA A 25 -0.32 -0.26 9.03
N GLU A 26 -0.50 1.03 8.75
CA GLU A 26 -1.56 1.86 9.34
C GLU A 26 -2.96 1.30 9.05
N SER A 27 -3.18 0.81 7.83
CA SER A 27 -4.45 0.19 7.43
C SER A 27 -4.73 -1.10 8.20
N ILE A 28 -3.69 -1.89 8.49
CA ILE A 28 -3.80 -3.10 9.32
C ILE A 28 -4.11 -2.73 10.77
N ILE A 29 -3.42 -1.73 11.33
CA ILE A 29 -3.68 -1.25 12.70
C ILE A 29 -5.11 -0.77 12.83
N TYR A 30 -5.59 0.00 11.86
CA TYR A 30 -7.00 0.44 11.80
C TYR A 30 -7.96 -0.74 11.91
N ALA A 31 -7.76 -1.81 11.12
CA ALA A 31 -8.63 -2.99 11.17
C ALA A 31 -8.62 -3.69 12.54
N LEU A 32 -7.45 -3.80 13.16
CA LEU A 32 -7.28 -4.48 14.46
C LEU A 32 -7.87 -3.70 15.64
N GLN A 33 -8.01 -2.37 15.51
CA GLN A 33 -8.51 -1.49 16.56
C GLN A 33 -10.04 -1.30 16.53
N GLN A 34 -10.76 -1.93 15.60
CA GLN A 34 -12.21 -1.82 15.53
C GLN A 34 -12.89 -2.49 16.73
N ASP A 35 -14.09 -2.01 17.06
CA ASP A 35 -14.90 -2.61 18.11
C ASP A 35 -15.17 -4.11 17.84
N PRO A 36 -15.30 -4.97 18.86
CA PRO A 36 -15.48 -6.42 18.67
C PRO A 36 -16.68 -6.85 17.83
N GLY A 37 -17.67 -5.98 17.64
CA GLY A 37 -18.83 -6.20 16.78
C GLY A 37 -18.62 -5.81 15.31
N VAL A 38 -17.46 -5.27 14.96
CA VAL A 38 -17.16 -4.72 13.64
C VAL A 38 -16.11 -5.59 12.96
N SER A 39 -16.42 -6.03 11.74
CA SER A 39 -15.52 -6.82 10.91
C SER A 39 -15.08 -6.01 9.70
N VAL A 40 -13.76 -5.91 9.52
CA VAL A 40 -13.14 -5.34 8.32
C VAL A 40 -12.70 -6.49 7.42
N ASN A 41 -13.54 -6.82 6.44
CA ASN A 41 -13.30 -7.95 5.54
C ASN A 41 -12.32 -7.63 4.41
N GLU A 42 -12.29 -6.38 3.96
CA GLU A 42 -11.45 -5.95 2.84
C GLU A 42 -11.00 -4.50 3.03
N ILE A 43 -9.73 -4.23 2.74
CA ILE A 43 -9.18 -2.87 2.64
C ILE A 43 -8.54 -2.72 1.28
N VAL A 44 -9.04 -1.77 0.48
CA VAL A 44 -8.50 -1.45 -0.84
C VAL A 44 -7.72 -0.15 -0.76
N ILE A 45 -6.42 -0.22 -1.02
CA ILE A 45 -5.51 0.91 -0.98
C ILE A 45 -5.10 1.30 -2.40
N ARG A 46 -5.41 2.53 -2.82
CA ARG A 46 -4.97 3.09 -4.12
C ARG A 46 -4.09 4.33 -3.89
N PRO A 47 -2.92 4.44 -4.52
CA PRO A 47 -2.19 5.71 -4.65
C PRO A 47 -3.00 6.72 -5.44
N THR A 48 -3.11 7.94 -4.92
CA THR A 48 -3.80 9.04 -5.60
C THR A 48 -3.08 9.46 -6.89
N ALA A 49 -1.75 9.31 -6.92
CA ALA A 49 -0.93 9.51 -8.11
C ALA A 49 -1.05 8.38 -9.15
N GLN A 50 -1.85 7.32 -8.87
CA GLN A 50 -2.14 6.27 -9.85
C GLN A 50 -3.27 6.67 -10.82
N ASP A 51 -3.96 7.80 -10.59
CA ASP A 51 -4.97 8.35 -11.51
C ASP A 51 -4.36 9.41 -12.46
N ALA A 52 -4.46 9.10 -13.77
CA ALA A 52 -3.99 9.80 -14.99
C ALA A 52 -2.48 9.80 -15.29
#